data_AF-E0LSX1-F1
#
_entry.id   AF-E0LSX1-F1
#
_cell.length_a   1.000
_cell.length_b   1.000
_cell.length_c   1.000
_cell.angle_alpha   90.00
_cell.angle_beta   90.00
_cell.angle_gamma   90.00
#
_symmetry.space_group_name_H-M   'P 1'
#
loop_
_entity.id
_entity.type
_entity.pdbx_description
1 polymer ?
#
loop_
_entity_poly.entity_id
_entity_poly.type
_entity_poly.pdbx_seq_one_letter_code
_entity_poly.pdbx_strand_id
1 'polypeptide(L)' 'MLIILNYANLRAVKINLHPLYFYGDFQLNQGNNQIARQYLEKALKAAPRPGREIADNGRHADIERDLSKLD' A
#
# COMPACT_ATOMS: atom_id res chain seq x y z
N MET A 1 4.07 8.87 -31.33
CA MET A 1 2.83 8.11 -31.06
C MET A 1 2.69 8.01 -29.55
N LEU A 2 1.93 8.95 -28.96
CA LEU A 2 1.74 9.04 -27.51
C LEU A 2 0.93 7.82 -27.05
N ILE A 3 1.52 7.01 -26.18
CA ILE A 3 0.77 5.98 -25.45
C ILE A 3 -0.07 6.74 -24.42
N ILE A 4 -1.37 6.82 -24.70
CA ILE A 4 -2.37 7.41 -23.82
C ILE A 4 -2.42 6.54 -22.56
N LEU A 5 -1.67 6.96 -21.53
CA LEU A 5 -1.87 6.51 -20.15
C LEU A 5 -3.33 6.80 -19.81
N ASN A 6 -4.05 5.75 -19.45
CA ASN A 6 -5.45 5.84 -19.08
C ASN A 6 -5.58 6.69 -17.79
N TYR A 7 -5.82 7.98 -17.98
CA TYR A 7 -5.89 9.00 -16.93
C TYR A 7 -7.17 8.91 -16.07
N ALA A 8 -7.94 7.83 -16.18
CA ALA A 8 -9.20 7.64 -15.46
C ALA A 8 -9.06 7.60 -13.92
N ASN A 9 -7.84 7.53 -13.38
CA ASN A 9 -7.58 7.44 -11.94
C ASN A 9 -6.92 8.69 -11.33
N LEU A 10 -6.87 9.83 -12.05
CA LEU A 10 -6.24 11.05 -11.54
C LEU A 10 -6.99 11.75 -10.39
N ARG A 11 -8.19 11.27 -10.00
CA ARG A 11 -8.99 11.84 -8.90
C ARG A 11 -9.11 10.95 -7.67
N ALA A 12 -8.54 9.74 -7.69
CA ALA A 12 -8.30 9.02 -6.45
C ALA A 12 -7.10 9.70 -5.78
N VAL A 13 -7.27 10.18 -4.53
CA VAL A 13 -6.16 10.67 -3.70
C VAL A 13 -4.98 9.72 -3.90
N LYS A 14 -3.86 10.22 -4.43
CA LYS A 14 -2.70 9.40 -4.80
C LYS A 14 -2.10 8.76 -3.54
N ILE A 15 -2.63 7.61 -3.15
CA ILE A 15 -2.13 6.81 -2.02
C ILE A 15 -0.86 6.11 -2.51
N ASN A 16 0.27 6.47 -1.92
CA ASN A 16 1.53 5.83 -2.25
C ASN A 16 1.69 4.58 -1.37
N LEU A 17 1.50 3.40 -1.98
CA LEU A 17 1.58 2.09 -1.34
C LEU A 17 2.88 1.90 -0.54
N HIS A 18 4.03 2.17 -1.16
CA HIS A 18 5.33 1.78 -0.60
C HIS A 18 5.72 2.61 0.63
N PRO A 19 5.65 3.96 0.63
CA PRO A 19 5.96 4.75 1.82
C PRO A 19 5.04 4.43 3.00
N LEU A 20 3.74 4.20 2.75
CA LEU A 20 2.79 3.84 3.80
C LEU A 20 3.08 2.45 4.36
N TYR A 21 3.36 1.48 3.49
CA TYR A 21 3.74 0.14 3.92
C TYR A 21 5.01 0.17 4.77
N PHE A 22 6.10 0.79 4.29
CA PHE A 22 7.37 0.80 5.01
C PHE A 22 7.27 1.51 6.36
N TYR A 23 6.46 2.57 6.45
CA TYR A 23 6.21 3.20 7.74
C TYR A 23 5.36 2.32 8.66
N GLY A 24 4.32 1.67 8.13
CA GLY A 24 3.50 0.73 8.90
C GLY A 24 4.30 -0.45 9.44
N ASP A 25 5.13 -1.08 8.60
CA ASP A 25 6.05 -2.15 8.98
C ASP A 25 7.10 -1.67 9.99
N PHE A 26 7.68 -0.48 9.79
CA PHE A 26 8.58 0.10 10.78
C PHE A 26 7.89 0.25 12.16
N GLN A 27 6.67 0.78 12.20
CA GLN A 27 5.93 0.94 13.45
C GLN A 27 5.56 -0.40 14.10
N LEU A 28 5.25 -1.41 13.28
CA LEU A 28 5.04 -2.79 13.75
C LEU A 28 6.30 -3.32 14.44
N ASN A 29 7.46 -3.13 13.83
CA ASN A 29 8.76 -3.53 14.39
C ASN A 29 9.15 -2.73 15.66
N GLN A 30 8.60 -1.53 15.85
CA GLN A 30 8.75 -0.75 17.09
C GLN A 30 7.73 -1.15 18.18
N GLY A 31 6.79 -2.05 17.90
CA GLY A 31 5.70 -2.42 18.82
C GLY A 31 4.55 -1.41 18.89
N ASN A 32 4.55 -0.39 18.03
CA ASN A 32 3.52 0.64 17.97
C ASN A 32 2.31 0.16 17.16
N ASN A 33 1.65 -0.89 17.64
CA ASN A 33 0.63 -1.66 16.92
C ASN A 33 -0.54 -0.82 16.37
N GLN A 34 -1.00 0.19 17.13
CA GLN A 34 -2.07 1.07 16.68
C GLN A 34 -1.65 1.94 15.47
N ILE A 35 -0.42 2.47 15.50
CA ILE A 35 0.12 3.27 14.39
C ILE A 35 0.39 2.36 13.20
N ALA A 36 0.95 1.17 13.43
CA ALA A 36 1.17 0.17 12.39
C ALA A 36 -0.13 -0.14 11.64
N ARG A 37 -1.21 -0.49 12.36
CA ARG A 37 -2.53 -0.79 11.78
C ARG A 37 -3.03 0.37 10.90
N GLN A 38 -3.00 1.60 11.40
CA GLN A 38 -3.46 2.78 10.66
C GLN A 38 -2.77 2.96 9.31
N TYR A 39 -1.45 2.79 9.26
CA TYR A 39 -0.67 2.99 8.04
C TYR A 39 -0.75 1.81 7.08
N LEU A 40 -0.79 0.58 7.59
CA LEU A 40 -0.98 -0.64 6.80
C LEU A 40 -2.37 -0.67 6.13
N GLU A 41 -3.44 -0.35 6.86
CA GLU A 41 -4.80 -0.24 6.29
C GLU A 41 -4.89 0.87 5.23
N LYS A 42 -4.17 1.97 5.41
CA LYS A 42 -4.09 3.04 4.41
C LYS A 42 -3.32 2.58 3.17
N ALA A 43 -2.24 1.81 3.35
CA ALA A 43 -1.46 1.24 2.26
C ALA A 43 -2.29 0.25 1.42
N LEU A 44 -3.15 -0.56 2.06
CA LEU A 44 -4.02 -1.54 1.41
C LEU A 44 -5.02 -0.93 0.43
N LYS A 45 -5.34 0.36 0.58
CA LYS A 45 -6.24 1.10 -0.31
C LYS A 45 -5.55 1.62 -1.58
N ALA A 46 -4.25 1.39 -1.75
CA ALA A 46 -3.53 1.86 -2.92
C ALA A 46 -3.89 1.02 -4.15
N ALA A 47 -4.28 1.66 -5.25
CA ALA A 47 -4.54 0.94 -6.50
C ALA A 47 -3.21 0.41 -7.10
N PRO A 48 -3.19 -0.81 -7.68
CA PRO A 48 -2.06 -1.29 -8.46
C PRO A 48 -1.74 -0.34 -9.62
N ARG A 49 -0.45 -0.09 -9.85
CA ARG A 49 0.01 0.79 -10.94
C ARG A 49 0.13 0.00 -12.25
N PRO A 50 -0.26 0.60 -13.40
CA PRO A 50 -0.08 -0.03 -14.70
C PRO A 50 1.38 -0.45 -14.96
N GLY A 51 1.59 -1.69 -15.37
CA GLY A 51 2.91 -2.28 -15.62
C GLY A 51 3.70 -2.67 -14.36
N ARG A 52 3.07 -2.61 -13.17
CA ARG A 52 3.65 -2.96 -11.85
C ARG A 52 2.69 -3.82 -11.02
N GLU A 53 1.66 -4.39 -11.62
CA GLU A 53 0.54 -5.07 -10.97
C GLU A 53 1.00 -6.24 -10.11
N ILE A 54 1.92 -7.06 -10.63
CA ILE A 54 2.47 -8.22 -9.90
C ILE A 54 3.16 -7.77 -8.61
N ALA A 55 3.97 -6.71 -8.68
CA ALA A 55 4.70 -6.20 -7.52
C ALA A 55 3.77 -5.54 -6.50
N ASP A 56 2.80 -4.77 -6.96
CA ASP A 56 1.83 -4.08 -6.09
C ASP A 56 0.88 -5.10 -5.42
N ASN A 57 0.49 -6.18 -6.11
CA ASN A 57 -0.27 -7.29 -5.52
C ASN A 57 0.53 -8.06 -4.47
N GLY A 58 1.81 -8.35 -4.74
CA GLY A 58 2.68 -8.97 -3.74
C GLY A 58 2.79 -8.11 -2.47
N ARG A 59 2.85 -6.79 -2.63
CA ARG A 59 2.85 -5.87 -1.50
C ARG A 59 1.52 -5.84 -0.74
N HIS A 60 0.37 -5.97 -1.40
CA HIS A 60 -0.91 -6.12 -0.70
C HIS A 60 -0.96 -7.39 0.14
N ALA A 61 -0.51 -8.53 -0.40
CA ALA A 61 -0.44 -9.77 0.37
C ALA A 61 0.47 -9.65 1.60
N ASP A 62 1.60 -8.95 1.47
CA ASP A 62 2.47 -8.69 2.60
C ASP A 62 1.84 -7.75 3.64
N ILE A 63 1.07 -6.73 3.23
CA ILE A 63 0.30 -5.86 4.12
C ILE A 63 -0.72 -6.67 4.92
N GLU A 64 -1.47 -7.55 4.26
CA GLU A 64 -2.47 -8.41 4.90
C GLU A 64 -1.84 -9.34 5.95
N ARG A 65 -0.69 -9.94 5.62
CA ARG A 65 0.09 -10.74 6.57
C ARG A 65 0.56 -9.91 7.77
N ASP A 66 0.99 -8.68 7.55
CA ASP A 66 1.48 -7.84 8.66
C ASP A 66 0.32 -7.34 9.53
N LEU A 67 -0.86 -7.08 8.95
CA LEU A 67 -2.09 -6.80 9.69
C LEU A 67 -2.56 -8.00 10.52
N SER A 68 -2.45 -9.23 10.02
CA SER A 68 -2.85 -10.42 10.78
C SER A 68 -2.00 -10.70 12.01
N LYS A 69 -0.84 -10.04 12.16
CA LYS A 69 -0.01 -10.09 13.38
C LYS A 69 -0.51 -9.16 14.49
N LEU A 70 -1.42 -8.24 14.15
CA LEU A 70 -1.94 -7.19 15.04
C LEU A 70 -3.31 -7.52 15.64
N ASP A 71 -3.93 -8.61 15.18
CA ASP A 71 -5.19 -9.16 15.70
C ASP A 71 -4.93 -10.14 16.85
#